data_AF-A0A651HLX9-F1
#
_entry.id   AF-A0A651HLX9-F1
#
_cell.length_a   1.000
_cell.length_b   1.000
_cell.length_c   1.000
_cell.angle_alpha   90.00
_cell.angle_beta   90.00
_cell.angle_gamma   90.00
#
_symmetry.space_group_name_H-M   'P 1'
#
loop_
_entity.id
_entity.type
_entity.pdbx_description
1 polymer ?
#
loop_
_entity_poly.entity_id
_entity_poly.type
_entity_poly.pdbx_seq_one_letter_code
_entity_poly.pdbx_strand_id
1 'polypeptide(L)'
;MTLPSGEGGDAWARGQAHARVRNAVRAIMRREESGLGLLLAGPGVVTAAAGSPGMVDPVTFATLASAHAQAAQALAPLVAGAEFSHLVQEGLRSRIVLTALDGDHLLALLTSHDIERGPQASQQGPDVTELDDALAHLRSQGGGARGGRVGLSWAQAAESHIDRVFREGR
;
A
#
# COMPACT_ATOMS: atom_id res chain seq x y z
N MET A 1 41.48 -7.76 14.09
CA MET A 1 40.11 -7.68 14.65
C MET A 1 39.25 -7.01 13.58
N THR A 2 38.68 -7.82 12.71
CA THR A 2 37.96 -7.39 11.50
C THR A 2 36.48 -7.29 11.85
N LEU A 3 35.90 -6.10 11.76
CA LEU A 3 34.46 -5.89 11.95
C LEU A 3 33.69 -6.52 10.78
N PRO A 4 32.53 -7.16 11.01
CA PRO A 4 31.66 -7.60 9.92
C PRO A 4 30.95 -6.37 9.35
N SER A 5 31.48 -5.82 8.26
CA SER A 5 30.89 -4.70 7.52
C SER A 5 30.10 -5.26 6.34
N GLY A 6 28.76 -5.26 6.43
CA GLY A 6 27.92 -5.61 5.27
C GLY A 6 26.42 -5.62 5.55
N GLU A 7 25.95 -6.24 6.63
CA GLU A 7 24.51 -6.52 6.77
C GLU A 7 23.70 -5.39 7.46
N GLY A 8 24.35 -4.54 8.26
CA GLY A 8 23.67 -3.46 9.01
C GLY A 8 23.31 -2.22 8.18
N GLY A 9 24.09 -1.91 7.14
CA GLY A 9 23.87 -0.72 6.29
C GLY A 9 22.62 -0.86 5.42
N ASP A 10 22.44 -2.01 4.80
CA ASP A 10 21.32 -2.29 3.90
C ASP A 10 19.99 -2.39 4.64
N ALA A 11 20.00 -2.94 5.87
CA ALA A 11 18.81 -2.98 6.72
C ALA A 11 18.35 -1.58 7.15
N TRP A 12 19.29 -0.71 7.50
CA TRP A 12 19.00 0.68 7.88
C TRP A 12 18.49 1.51 6.68
N ALA A 13 19.13 1.40 5.52
CA ALA A 13 18.71 2.08 4.30
C ALA A 13 17.30 1.67 3.86
N ARG A 14 16.98 0.36 3.90
CA ARG A 14 15.61 -0.14 3.66
C ARG A 14 14.61 0.40 4.69
N GLY A 15 14.99 0.44 5.96
CA GLY A 15 14.16 1.02 7.02
C GLY A 15 13.78 2.49 6.75
N GLN A 16 14.73 3.28 6.25
CA GLN A 16 14.48 4.66 5.84
C GLN A 16 13.58 4.77 4.61
N ALA A 17 13.80 3.93 3.61
CA ALA A 17 12.96 3.90 2.41
C ALA A 17 11.49 3.58 2.76
N HIS A 18 11.25 2.60 3.64
CA HIS A 18 9.91 2.31 4.15
C HIS A 18 9.32 3.47 4.97
N ALA A 19 10.14 4.16 5.77
CA ALA A 19 9.70 5.34 6.51
C ALA A 19 9.28 6.49 5.58
N ARG A 20 10.01 6.69 4.48
CA ARG A 20 9.69 7.68 3.45
C ARG A 20 8.34 7.40 2.81
N VAL A 21 8.07 6.15 2.42
CA VAL A 21 6.76 5.73 1.88
C VAL A 21 5.63 6.02 2.88
N ARG A 22 5.77 5.62 4.15
CA ARG A 22 4.75 5.90 5.18
C ARG A 22 4.53 7.39 5.38
N ASN A 23 5.58 8.19 5.34
CA ASN A 23 5.48 9.65 5.50
C ASN A 23 4.77 10.30 4.31
N ALA A 24 5.03 9.85 3.09
CA ALA A 24 4.33 10.31 1.89
C ALA A 24 2.83 9.98 1.94
N VAL A 25 2.45 8.74 2.33
CA VAL A 25 1.04 8.37 2.54
C VAL A 25 0.38 9.27 3.58
N ARG A 26 1.04 9.52 4.72
CA ARG A 26 0.54 10.45 5.75
C ARG A 26 0.39 11.88 5.25
N ALA A 27 1.30 12.34 4.38
CA ALA A 27 1.25 13.68 3.81
C ALA A 27 0.04 13.82 2.89
N ILE A 28 -0.19 12.85 2.00
CA ILE A 28 -1.37 12.82 1.13
C ILE A 28 -2.65 12.80 1.95
N MET A 29 -2.76 11.92 2.96
CA MET A 29 -3.95 11.86 3.81
C MET A 29 -4.29 13.19 4.47
N ARG A 30 -3.28 13.94 4.94
CA ARG A 30 -3.50 15.27 5.53
C ARG A 30 -4.01 16.27 4.51
N ARG A 31 -3.51 16.23 3.27
CA ARG A 31 -3.96 17.12 2.17
C ARG A 31 -5.39 16.79 1.75
N GLU A 32 -5.72 15.50 1.69
CA GLU A 32 -7.03 14.99 1.28
C GLU A 32 -8.03 14.88 2.44
N GLU A 33 -7.68 15.38 3.64
CA GLU A 33 -8.50 15.28 4.86
C GLU A 33 -9.01 13.86 5.18
N SER A 34 -8.26 12.84 4.77
CA SER A 34 -8.68 11.44 4.88
C SER A 34 -8.37 10.86 6.27
N GLY A 35 -9.30 10.08 6.81
CA GLY A 35 -9.17 9.45 8.13
C GLY A 35 -8.33 8.16 8.10
N LEU A 36 -8.37 7.42 6.99
CA LEU A 36 -7.59 6.20 6.76
C LEU A 36 -6.95 6.26 5.37
N GLY A 37 -5.68 5.86 5.28
CA GLY A 37 -4.96 5.74 4.03
C GLY A 37 -4.12 4.47 4.02
N LEU A 38 -4.32 3.65 3.00
CA LEU A 38 -3.62 2.38 2.81
C LEU A 38 -2.89 2.41 1.48
N LEU A 39 -1.63 2.00 1.50
CA LEU A 39 -0.89 1.63 0.31
C LEU A 39 -0.95 0.12 0.17
N LEU A 40 -1.46 -0.33 -0.98
CA LEU A 40 -1.64 -1.74 -1.29
C LEU A 40 -0.68 -2.13 -2.41
N ALA A 41 -0.19 -3.37 -2.36
CA ALA A 41 0.55 -4.01 -3.45
C ALA A 41 -0.17 -5.29 -3.87
N GLY A 42 -0.20 -5.56 -5.18
CA GLY A 42 -0.84 -6.76 -5.73
C GLY A 42 -2.31 -6.89 -5.31
N PRO A 43 -2.80 -8.10 -4.96
CA PRO A 43 -4.21 -8.35 -4.63
C PRO A 43 -4.57 -7.97 -3.18
N GLY A 44 -4.25 -6.74 -2.76
CA GLY A 44 -4.70 -6.19 -1.48
C GLY A 44 -3.73 -6.36 -0.30
N VAL A 45 -2.45 -6.64 -0.55
CA VAL A 45 -1.43 -6.68 0.52
C VAL A 45 -1.13 -5.26 1.00
N VAL A 46 -1.41 -4.96 2.26
CA VAL A 46 -1.12 -3.64 2.86
C VAL A 46 0.38 -3.50 3.11
N THR A 47 1.05 -2.59 2.39
CA THR A 47 2.49 -2.33 2.54
C THR A 47 2.79 -1.09 3.38
N ALA A 48 1.84 -0.15 3.45
CA ALA A 48 1.87 0.96 4.39
C ALA A 48 0.43 1.37 4.78
N ALA A 49 0.28 1.86 6.01
CA ALA A 49 -0.99 2.37 6.51
C ALA A 49 -0.75 3.65 7.32
N ALA A 50 -1.72 4.54 7.30
CA ALA A 50 -1.74 5.77 8.07
C ALA A 50 -3.16 6.17 8.48
N GLY A 51 -3.25 6.95 9.54
CA GLY A 51 -4.50 7.36 10.17
C GLY A 51 -5.11 6.30 11.06
N SER A 52 -6.43 6.40 11.25
CA SER A 52 -7.20 5.50 12.10
C SER A 52 -8.36 4.90 11.29
N PRO A 53 -8.52 3.57 11.28
CA PRO A 53 -9.60 2.94 10.54
C PRO A 53 -10.99 3.15 11.17
N GLY A 54 -11.05 3.69 12.40
CA GLY A 54 -12.30 3.88 13.12
C GLY A 54 -13.04 2.55 13.29
N MET A 55 -14.24 2.44 12.72
CA MET A 55 -15.07 1.23 12.75
C MET A 55 -14.83 0.29 11.56
N VAL A 56 -14.01 0.68 10.59
CA VAL A 56 -13.75 -0.11 9.38
C VAL A 56 -12.69 -1.16 9.66
N ASP A 57 -12.91 -2.40 9.22
CA ASP A 57 -11.84 -3.40 9.20
C ASP A 57 -10.86 -3.10 8.05
N PRO A 58 -9.59 -2.74 8.34
CA PRO A 58 -8.66 -2.29 7.31
C PRO A 58 -8.29 -3.38 6.31
N VAL A 59 -8.31 -4.66 6.71
CA VAL A 59 -7.98 -5.79 5.82
C VAL A 59 -9.10 -6.05 4.82
N THR A 60 -10.35 -6.07 5.30
CA THR A 60 -11.53 -6.18 4.44
C THR A 60 -11.61 -4.99 3.50
N PHE A 61 -11.39 -3.77 3.99
CA PHE A 61 -11.36 -2.57 3.16
C PHE A 61 -10.27 -2.67 2.08
N ALA A 62 -9.04 -3.04 2.43
CA ALA A 62 -7.95 -3.22 1.47
C ALA A 62 -8.29 -4.25 0.38
N THR A 63 -8.87 -5.38 0.78
CA THR A 63 -9.24 -6.47 -0.14
C THR A 63 -10.31 -6.02 -1.12
N LEU A 64 -11.38 -5.40 -0.64
CA LEU A 64 -12.48 -4.89 -1.48
C LEU A 64 -12.03 -3.73 -2.37
N ALA A 65 -11.22 -2.81 -1.85
CA ALA A 65 -10.69 -1.69 -2.61
C ALA A 65 -9.80 -2.18 -3.77
N SER A 66 -8.91 -3.14 -3.51
CA SER A 66 -8.06 -3.74 -4.53
C SER A 66 -8.88 -4.45 -5.61
N ALA A 67 -9.86 -5.27 -5.21
CA ALA A 67 -10.74 -5.95 -6.17
C ALA A 67 -11.56 -4.96 -7.01
N HIS A 68 -12.06 -3.89 -6.40
CA HIS A 68 -12.80 -2.85 -7.11
C HIS A 68 -11.92 -2.11 -8.14
N ALA A 69 -10.71 -1.71 -7.76
CA ALA A 69 -9.78 -1.06 -8.66
C ALA A 69 -9.40 -1.97 -9.85
N GLN A 70 -9.12 -3.25 -9.59
CA GLN A 70 -8.81 -4.22 -10.65
C GLN A 70 -9.98 -4.43 -11.62
N ALA A 71 -11.21 -4.54 -11.10
CA ALA A 71 -12.39 -4.63 -11.94
C ALA A 71 -12.57 -3.38 -12.81
N ALA A 72 -12.35 -2.19 -12.25
CA ALA A 72 -12.41 -0.94 -13.00
C ALA A 72 -11.29 -0.85 -14.05
N GLN A 73 -10.06 -1.26 -13.72
CA GLN A 73 -8.95 -1.32 -14.68
C GLN A 73 -9.23 -2.28 -15.83
N ALA A 74 -9.87 -3.42 -15.58
CA ALA A 74 -10.28 -4.36 -16.64
C ALA A 74 -11.32 -3.75 -17.59
N LEU A 75 -12.16 -2.83 -17.10
CA LEU A 75 -13.13 -2.10 -17.92
C LEU A 75 -12.52 -0.90 -18.66
N ALA A 76 -11.47 -0.29 -18.11
CA ALA A 76 -10.92 0.98 -18.59
C ALA A 76 -10.56 0.99 -20.10
N PRO A 77 -9.89 -0.04 -20.65
CA PRO A 77 -9.62 -0.11 -22.09
C PRO A 77 -10.88 -0.13 -22.97
N LEU A 78 -11.98 -0.67 -22.45
CA LEU A 78 -13.24 -0.81 -23.18
C LEU A 78 -14.03 0.50 -23.25
N VAL A 79 -13.90 1.35 -22.22
CA VAL A 79 -14.72 2.57 -22.08
C VAL A 79 -13.94 3.86 -22.31
N ALA A 80 -12.66 3.90 -21.95
CA ALA A 80 -11.82 5.08 -22.01
C ALA A 80 -10.64 4.92 -22.98
N GLY A 81 -10.36 3.70 -23.45
CA GLY A 81 -9.19 3.41 -24.31
C GLY A 81 -7.85 3.52 -23.59
N ALA A 82 -7.86 3.73 -22.27
CA ALA A 82 -6.69 3.87 -21.40
C ALA A 82 -7.06 3.45 -19.97
N GLU A 83 -6.06 3.29 -19.10
CA GLU A 83 -6.26 3.00 -17.68
C GLU A 83 -6.82 4.21 -16.93
N PHE A 84 -7.59 3.95 -15.86
CA PHE A 84 -8.02 5.01 -14.95
C PHE A 84 -6.87 5.39 -14.00
N SER A 85 -6.51 6.67 -13.96
CA SER A 85 -5.55 7.20 -12.98
C SER A 85 -6.06 7.07 -11.55
N HIS A 86 -7.36 7.31 -11.36
CA HIS A 86 -8.00 7.23 -10.06
C HIS A 86 -9.51 6.99 -10.19
N LEU A 87 -10.10 6.50 -9.10
CA LEU A 87 -11.52 6.26 -8.92
C LEU A 87 -11.97 7.00 -7.67
N VAL A 88 -13.08 7.71 -7.76
CA VAL A 88 -13.71 8.39 -6.63
C VAL A 88 -15.10 7.80 -6.44
N GLN A 89 -15.39 7.33 -5.24
CA GLN A 89 -16.73 6.94 -4.80
C GLN A 89 -17.18 7.90 -3.71
N GLU A 90 -18.25 8.64 -3.98
CA GLU A 90 -18.83 9.61 -3.06
C GLU A 90 -20.12 9.06 -2.46
N GLY A 91 -20.20 9.03 -1.13
CA GLY A 91 -21.41 8.79 -0.36
C GLY A 91 -21.77 10.03 0.47
N LEU A 92 -22.93 10.02 1.13
CA LEU A 92 -23.40 11.17 1.92
C LEU A 92 -22.47 11.55 3.08
N ARG A 93 -21.75 10.57 3.62
CA ARG A 93 -20.91 10.71 4.83
C ARG A 93 -19.52 10.12 4.65
N SER A 94 -19.19 9.61 3.47
CA SER A 94 -17.92 8.96 3.24
C SER A 94 -17.47 9.14 1.80
N ARG A 95 -16.16 9.16 1.62
CA ARG A 95 -15.52 9.26 0.31
C ARG A 95 -14.39 8.26 0.24
N ILE A 96 -14.37 7.46 -0.81
CA ILE A 96 -13.28 6.53 -1.11
C ILE A 96 -12.57 7.04 -2.37
N VAL A 97 -11.25 7.18 -2.27
CA VAL A 97 -10.41 7.51 -3.43
C VAL A 97 -9.39 6.41 -3.63
N LEU A 98 -9.39 5.80 -4.81
CA LEU A 98 -8.45 4.77 -5.21
C LEU A 98 -7.56 5.34 -6.31
N THR A 99 -6.26 5.40 -6.12
CA THR A 99 -5.30 5.94 -7.09
C THR A 99 -4.31 4.88 -7.49
N ALA A 100 -4.27 4.55 -8.78
CA ALA A 100 -3.29 3.63 -9.31
C ALA A 100 -1.90 4.30 -9.28
N LEU A 101 -0.90 3.54 -8.85
CA LEU A 101 0.49 3.99 -8.73
C LEU A 101 1.40 3.04 -9.50
N ASP A 102 2.63 3.48 -9.75
CA ASP A 102 3.59 2.69 -10.49
C ASP A 102 3.93 1.35 -9.81
N GLY A 103 3.99 0.30 -10.63
CA GLY A 103 4.44 -1.04 -10.22
C GLY A 103 3.41 -1.81 -9.39
N ASP A 104 2.16 -1.87 -9.85
CA ASP A 104 1.03 -2.59 -9.21
C ASP A 104 0.73 -2.16 -7.77
N HIS A 105 0.95 -0.87 -7.48
CA HIS A 105 0.56 -0.27 -6.21
C HIS A 105 -0.77 0.48 -6.34
N LEU A 106 -1.53 0.49 -5.26
CA LEU A 106 -2.79 1.22 -5.17
C LEU A 106 -2.81 2.02 -3.87
N LEU A 107 -3.03 3.33 -3.96
CA LEU A 107 -3.36 4.15 -2.79
C LEU A 107 -4.87 4.14 -2.60
N ALA A 108 -5.33 3.67 -1.45
CA ALA A 108 -6.72 3.71 -1.03
C ALA A 108 -6.88 4.70 0.13
N LEU A 109 -7.66 5.75 -0.09
CA LEU A 109 -8.01 6.75 0.92
C LEU A 109 -9.48 6.60 1.29
N LEU A 110 -9.77 6.68 2.58
CA LEU A 110 -11.12 6.72 3.11
C LEU A 110 -11.27 7.95 3.99
N THR A 111 -12.26 8.75 3.63
CA THR A 111 -12.73 9.87 4.43
C THR A 111 -14.10 9.52 4.98
N SER A 112 -14.32 9.81 6.26
CA SER A 112 -15.62 9.68 6.91
C SER A 112 -15.95 11.00 7.60
N HIS A 113 -17.20 11.42 7.50
CA HIS A 113 -17.70 12.66 8.06
C HIS A 113 -18.81 12.39 9.07
N ASP A 114 -18.75 13.08 10.20
CA ASP A 114 -19.78 13.00 11.23
C ASP A 114 -21.11 13.64 10.81
N ILE A 115 -21.07 14.51 9.80
CA ILE A 115 -22.21 15.22 9.25
C ILE A 115 -22.30 14.88 7.74
N GLU A 116 -23.52 14.78 7.23
CA GLU A 116 -23.75 14.65 5.79
C GLU A 116 -23.16 15.85 5.05
N ARG A 117 -22.27 15.58 4.09
CA ARG A 117 -21.82 16.59 3.14
C ARG A 117 -22.60 16.36 1.85
N GLY A 118 -23.08 17.45 1.25
CA GLY A 118 -23.51 17.39 -0.16
C GLY A 118 -22.33 16.94 -1.03
N PRO A 119 -22.58 16.35 -2.21
CA PRO A 119 -21.51 15.83 -3.06
C PRO A 119 -20.48 16.93 -3.35
N GLN A 120 -19.28 16.81 -2.79
CA GLN A 120 -18.18 17.71 -3.12
C GLN A 120 -17.61 17.29 -4.46
N ALA A 121 -17.80 18.12 -5.47
CA ALA A 121 -17.50 17.83 -6.87
C ALA A 121 -16.00 17.77 -7.24
N SER A 122 -15.08 17.67 -6.26
CA SER A 122 -13.67 17.51 -6.61
C SER A 122 -13.44 16.09 -7.13
N GLN A 123 -13.51 15.96 -8.45
CA GLN A 123 -13.14 14.74 -9.16
C GLN A 123 -11.63 14.66 -9.41
N GLN A 124 -10.85 15.63 -8.95
CA GLN A 124 -9.40 15.57 -9.00
C GLN A 124 -8.91 14.53 -8.00
N GLY A 125 -8.04 13.64 -8.49
CA GLY A 125 -7.32 12.68 -7.65
C GLY A 125 -6.22 13.37 -6.84
N PRO A 126 -5.69 12.69 -5.81
CA PRO A 126 -4.62 13.21 -4.98
C PRO A 126 -3.34 13.41 -5.80
N ASP A 127 -2.53 14.40 -5.42
CA ASP A 127 -1.14 14.48 -5.87
C ASP A 127 -0.29 13.41 -5.18
N VAL A 128 0.11 12.42 -5.97
CA VAL A 128 0.87 11.22 -5.55
C VAL A 128 2.35 11.27 -5.93
N THR A 129 2.84 12.37 -6.52
CA THR A 129 4.22 12.49 -7.02
C THR A 129 5.28 12.09 -5.98
N GLU A 130 5.13 12.60 -4.75
CA GLU A 130 6.05 12.29 -3.64
C GLU A 130 6.03 10.80 -3.24
N LEU A 131 4.87 10.15 -3.37
CA LEU A 131 4.69 8.74 -3.05
C LEU A 131 5.30 7.86 -4.14
N ASP A 132 5.13 8.20 -5.42
CA ASP A 132 5.77 7.51 -6.53
C ASP A 132 7.30 7.59 -6.44
N ASP A 133 7.84 8.77 -6.11
CA ASP A 133 9.28 8.95 -5.86
C ASP A 133 9.78 8.08 -4.69
N ALA A 134 9.00 7.98 -3.61
CA ALA A 134 9.34 7.14 -2.47
C ALA A 134 9.32 5.65 -2.83
N LEU A 135 8.36 5.22 -3.66
CA LEU A 135 8.26 3.85 -4.17
C LEU A 135 9.41 3.51 -5.13
N ALA A 136 9.76 4.41 -6.04
CA ALA A 136 10.89 4.25 -6.94
C ALA A 136 12.20 4.12 -6.15
N HIS A 137 12.39 4.95 -5.13
CA HIS A 137 13.53 4.85 -4.23
C HIS A 137 13.57 3.50 -3.50
N LEU A 138 12.44 3.05 -2.92
CA LEU A 138 12.36 1.75 -2.24
C LEU A 138 12.70 0.59 -3.19
N ARG A 139 12.20 0.62 -4.43
CA ARG A 139 12.52 -0.38 -5.46
C ARG A 139 14.02 -0.43 -5.79
N SER A 140 14.68 0.72 -5.89
CA SER A 140 16.13 0.80 -6.15
C SER A 140 16.98 0.13 -5.07
N GLN A 141 16.52 0.11 -3.81
CA GLN A 141 17.22 -0.54 -2.69
C GLN A 141 17.05 -2.07 -2.71
N GLY A 142 16.04 -2.60 -3.41
CA GLY A 142 15.75 -4.04 -3.51
C GLY A 142 16.46 -4.77 -4.65
N GLY A 143 17.06 -4.04 -5.60
CA GLY A 143 17.64 -4.61 -6.84
C GLY A 143 18.92 -5.45 -6.67
N GLY A 144 19.55 -5.45 -5.48
CA GLY A 144 20.83 -6.14 -5.23
C GLY A 144 20.73 -7.62 -4.82
N ALA A 145 19.53 -8.15 -4.55
CA ALA A 145 19.36 -9.48 -3.95
C ALA A 145 18.71 -10.52 -4.88
N ARG A 146 18.98 -10.48 -6.19
CA ARG A 146 18.55 -11.54 -7.11
C ARG A 146 19.67 -12.55 -7.37
N GLY A 147 19.51 -13.73 -6.79
CA GLY A 147 20.09 -14.98 -7.28
C GLY A 147 21.25 -15.53 -6.44
N GLY A 148 21.00 -16.59 -5.67
CA GLY A 148 22.07 -17.53 -5.33
C GLY A 148 21.90 -18.40 -4.10
N ARG A 149 21.39 -17.87 -2.97
CA ARG A 149 21.51 -18.60 -1.68
C ARG A 149 20.30 -18.59 -0.74
N VAL A 150 19.25 -17.83 -1.03
CA VAL A 150 18.12 -17.63 -0.10
C VAL A 150 17.13 -18.82 -0.11
N GLY A 151 17.04 -19.60 -1.20
CA GLY A 151 16.02 -20.64 -1.35
C GLY A 151 16.14 -21.86 -0.42
N LEU A 152 17.35 -22.23 -0.02
CA LEU A 152 17.58 -23.45 0.80
C LEU A 152 17.44 -23.18 2.30
N SER A 153 17.86 -22.00 2.80
CA SER A 153 17.73 -21.68 4.22
C SER A 153 16.30 -21.32 4.63
N TRP A 154 15.52 -20.75 3.70
CA TRP A 154 14.11 -20.43 3.94
C TRP A 154 13.23 -21.68 4.00
N ALA A 155 13.48 -22.69 3.16
CA ALA A 155 12.71 -23.93 3.20
C ALA A 155 12.85 -24.66 4.56
N GLN A 156 14.08 -24.75 5.07
CA GLN A 156 14.36 -25.40 6.37
C GLN A 156 13.89 -24.57 7.57
N ALA A 157 14.03 -23.24 7.50
CA ALA A 157 13.50 -22.34 8.52
C ALA A 157 11.96 -22.29 8.53
N ALA A 158 11.32 -22.42 7.37
CA ALA A 158 9.87 -22.46 7.25
C ALA A 158 9.30 -23.75 7.84
N GLU A 159 9.89 -24.91 7.55
CA GLU A 159 9.41 -26.21 8.06
C GLU A 159 9.38 -26.24 9.60
N SER A 160 10.46 -25.80 10.24
CA SER A 160 10.57 -25.72 11.71
C SER A 160 9.72 -24.61 12.35
N HIS A 161 9.23 -23.64 11.57
CA HIS A 161 8.35 -22.57 12.05
C HIS A 161 6.88 -22.94 11.88
N ILE A 162 6.52 -23.56 10.76
CA ILE A 162 5.18 -24.10 10.47
C ILE A 162 4.77 -25.09 11.56
N ASP A 163 5.64 -26.05 11.88
CA ASP A 163 5.36 -27.07 12.91
C ASP A 163 5.08 -26.50 14.30
N ARG A 164 5.64 -25.33 14.61
CA ARG A 164 5.47 -24.64 15.90
C ARG A 164 4.13 -23.93 15.97
N VAL A 165 3.79 -23.19 14.92
CA VAL A 165 2.52 -22.45 14.80
C VAL A 165 1.32 -23.40 14.94
N PHE A 166 1.41 -24.62 14.38
CA PHE A 166 0.30 -25.58 14.43
C PHE A 166 0.29 -26.52 15.65
N ARG A 167 1.37 -26.58 16.46
CA ARG A 167 1.38 -27.33 17.73
C ARG A 167 0.90 -26.52 18.93
N GLU A 168 1.15 -25.21 18.95
CA GLU A 168 0.76 -24.32 20.05
C GLU A 168 -0.74 -23.95 20.02
N GLY A 169 -1.45 -24.30 18.94
CA GLY A 169 -2.89 -24.07 18.77
C GLY A 169 -3.82 -25.24 19.14
N ARG A 170 -3.34 -26.22 19.91
CA ARG A 170 -4.18 -27.32 20.47
C ARG A 170 -4.29 -27.23 21.98
#